data_AF-A0A2C9LX73-F1
#
_entry.id   AF-A0A2C9LX73-F1
#
_cell.length_a   1.000
_cell.length_b   1.000
_cell.length_c   1.000
_cell.angle_alpha   90.00
_cell.angle_beta   90.00
_cell.angle_gamma   90.00
#
_symmetry.space_group_name_H-M   'P 1'
#
loop_
_entity.id
_entity.type
_entity.pdbx_description
1 polymer ?
#
loop_
_entity_poly.entity_id
_entity_poly.type
_entity_poly.pdbx_seq_one_letter_code
_entity_poly.pdbx_strand_id
1 'polypeptide(L)'
;MNRTDPHWLKPRGVLQRNAALDWLRSNTVPNDDGVVYFGDDDNTYSLHIFEEMRNTTKVSIWPVGLAANLRYERPKVTNGKVTGWYTHFKPNRPFATDMAGFAINLNLIHQHSEAKFSNTFAAGCQESTFLTLFNLTLNDLEPKANMCSE
;
A
#
# COMPACT_ATOMS: atom_id res chain seq x y z
N MET A 1 -8.66 -19.79 -16.22
CA MET A 1 -9.56 -18.70 -15.77
C MET A 1 -10.52 -18.36 -16.89
N ASN A 2 -11.80 -18.14 -16.59
CA ASN A 2 -12.85 -18.02 -17.59
C ASN A 2 -13.18 -16.55 -17.90
N ARG A 3 -13.78 -16.30 -19.07
CA ARG A 3 -14.16 -14.95 -19.53
C ARG A 3 -15.35 -14.37 -18.74
N THR A 4 -16.10 -15.23 -18.05
CA THR A 4 -17.29 -14.93 -17.26
C THR A 4 -17.02 -14.66 -15.78
N ASP A 5 -15.76 -14.76 -15.34
CA ASP A 5 -15.41 -14.51 -13.95
C ASP A 5 -15.69 -13.02 -13.63
N PRO A 6 -16.38 -12.72 -12.50
CA PRO A 6 -16.67 -11.36 -12.10
C PRO A 6 -15.44 -10.45 -12.09
N HIS A 7 -15.62 -9.16 -12.38
CA HIS A 7 -14.51 -8.21 -12.46
C HIS A 7 -13.70 -8.13 -11.15
N TRP A 8 -14.33 -8.30 -9.99
CA TRP A 8 -13.67 -8.33 -8.67
C TRP A 8 -12.82 -9.59 -8.41
N LEU A 9 -12.92 -10.63 -9.25
CA LEU A 9 -12.04 -11.80 -9.21
C LEU A 9 -10.72 -11.57 -9.95
N LYS A 10 -10.61 -10.53 -10.78
CA LYS A 10 -9.42 -10.20 -11.56
C LYS A 10 -8.77 -8.93 -11.02
N PRO A 11 -7.81 -9.04 -10.08
CA PRO A 11 -7.01 -7.88 -9.71
C PRO A 11 -6.30 -7.34 -10.95
N ARG A 12 -6.46 -6.03 -11.19
CA ARG A 12 -5.84 -5.32 -12.31
C ARG A 12 -4.49 -4.77 -11.87
N GLY A 13 -3.57 -4.60 -12.82
CA GLY A 13 -2.29 -3.95 -12.57
C GLY A 13 -1.20 -4.83 -11.94
N VAL A 14 -1.47 -6.09 -11.59
CA VAL A 14 -0.51 -6.95 -10.86
C VAL A 14 0.82 -7.11 -11.59
N LEU A 15 0.75 -7.48 -12.87
CA LEU A 15 1.94 -7.70 -13.70
C LEU A 15 2.71 -6.39 -13.91
N GLN A 16 2.00 -5.27 -14.05
CA GLN A 16 2.56 -3.95 -14.25
C GLN A 16 3.30 -3.46 -13.00
N ARG A 17 2.68 -3.59 -11.82
CA ARG A 17 3.32 -3.28 -10.53
C ARG A 17 4.56 -4.13 -10.31
N ASN A 18 4.50 -5.43 -10.62
CA ASN A 18 5.67 -6.31 -10.51
C ASN A 18 6.78 -5.96 -11.51
N ALA A 19 6.44 -5.60 -12.75
CA ALA A 19 7.42 -5.16 -13.74
C ALA A 19 8.14 -3.88 -13.27
N ALA A 20 7.41 -2.94 -12.65
CA ALA A 20 8.01 -1.75 -12.06
C ALA A 20 8.95 -2.08 -10.89
N LEU A 21 8.55 -3.01 -10.00
CA LEU A 21 9.41 -3.50 -8.91
C LEU A 21 10.70 -4.15 -9.44
N ASP A 22 10.59 -4.98 -10.47
CA ASP A 22 11.75 -5.63 -11.10
C ASP A 22 12.67 -4.61 -11.78
N TRP A 23 12.08 -3.61 -12.43
CA TRP A 23 12.82 -2.51 -13.02
C TRP A 23 13.57 -1.70 -11.94
N LEU A 24 12.90 -1.32 -10.84
CA LEU A 24 13.52 -0.59 -9.74
C LEU A 24 14.71 -1.36 -9.16
N ARG A 25 14.54 -2.66 -8.88
CA ARG A 25 15.61 -3.54 -8.36
C ARG A 25 16.81 -3.66 -9.30
N SER A 26 16.58 -3.52 -10.61
CA SER A 26 17.63 -3.64 -11.63
C SER A 26 18.30 -2.31 -11.98
N ASN A 27 17.68 -1.17 -11.66
CA ASN A 27 18.11 0.17 -12.12
C ASN A 27 18.41 1.15 -10.98
N THR A 28 18.22 0.73 -9.73
CA THR A 28 18.61 1.49 -8.52
C THR A 28 19.46 0.57 -7.64
N VAL A 29 20.18 1.14 -6.68
CA VAL A 29 21.03 0.38 -5.76
C VAL A 29 20.53 0.47 -4.32
N PRO A 30 20.89 -0.50 -3.45
CA PRO A 30 20.70 -0.34 -2.02
C PRO A 30 21.36 0.95 -1.51
N ASN A 31 20.66 1.66 -0.64
CA ASN A 31 20.97 2.98 -0.09
C ASN A 31 20.65 4.18 -0.99
N ASP A 32 20.06 3.98 -2.16
CA ASP A 32 19.46 5.09 -2.90
C ASP A 32 18.29 5.69 -2.09
N ASP A 33 18.28 7.01 -1.96
CA ASP A 33 17.18 7.73 -1.32
C ASP A 33 15.97 7.74 -2.26
N GLY A 34 14.88 7.10 -1.83
CA GLY A 34 13.68 7.02 -2.64
C GLY A 34 12.49 6.42 -1.92
N VAL A 35 11.30 6.68 -2.49
CA VAL A 35 10.02 6.16 -2.03
C VAL A 35 9.25 5.66 -3.24
N VAL A 36 8.61 4.50 -3.08
CA VAL A 36 7.78 3.86 -4.08
C VAL A 36 6.31 4.01 -3.67
N TYR A 37 5.52 4.60 -4.57
CA TYR A 37 4.09 4.77 -4.41
C TYR A 37 3.34 4.16 -5.60
N PHE A 38 2.28 3.41 -5.34
CA PHE A 38 1.46 2.75 -6.36
C PHE A 38 0.22 3.59 -6.65
N GLY A 39 0.34 4.55 -7.56
CA GLY A 39 -0.78 5.38 -8.01
C GLY A 39 -1.46 4.82 -9.26
N ASP A 40 -2.71 4.37 -9.11
CA ASP A 40 -3.56 3.95 -10.24
C ASP A 40 -4.00 5.19 -11.07
N ASP A 41 -4.25 5.00 -12.37
CA ASP A 41 -4.44 6.07 -13.35
C ASP A 41 -5.82 6.76 -13.30
N ASP A 42 -6.76 6.19 -12.57
CA ASP A 42 -8.14 6.65 -12.42
C ASP A 42 -8.42 7.32 -11.06
N ASN A 43 -7.40 7.39 -10.20
CA ASN A 43 -7.48 8.00 -8.88
C ASN A 43 -7.25 9.52 -8.94
N THR A 44 -7.57 10.21 -7.84
CA THR A 44 -7.29 11.64 -7.67
C THR A 44 -6.32 11.85 -6.53
N TYR A 45 -5.27 12.66 -6.78
CA TYR A 45 -4.19 12.88 -5.83
C TYR A 45 -4.05 14.36 -5.51
N SER A 46 -4.08 14.70 -4.21
CA SER A 46 -3.67 16.02 -3.74
C SER A 46 -2.16 16.15 -3.85
N LEU A 47 -1.63 17.32 -4.21
CA LEU A 47 -0.18 17.55 -4.22
C LEU A 47 0.45 17.35 -2.84
N HIS A 48 -0.31 17.59 -1.77
CA HIS A 48 0.16 17.45 -0.39
C HIS A 48 0.63 16.02 -0.07
N ILE A 49 0.00 15.00 -0.65
CA ILE A 49 0.33 13.60 -0.34
C ILE A 49 1.75 13.23 -0.77
N PHE A 50 2.27 13.87 -1.82
CA PHE A 50 3.63 13.64 -2.30
C PHE A 50 4.67 14.22 -1.35
N GLU A 51 4.35 15.30 -0.62
CA GLU A 51 5.22 15.82 0.44
C GLU A 51 5.15 14.94 1.70
N GLU A 52 3.97 14.44 2.05
CA GLU A 52 3.78 13.54 3.19
C GLU A 52 4.58 12.23 3.04
N MET A 53 4.59 11.64 1.84
CA MET A 53 5.29 10.38 1.58
C MET A 53 6.80 10.55 1.36
N ARG A 54 7.29 11.76 1.03
CA ARG A 54 8.70 12.01 0.64
C ARG A 54 9.71 11.50 1.65
N ASN A 55 9.38 11.60 2.94
CA ASN A 55 10.27 11.28 4.06
C ASN A 55 9.95 9.92 4.71
N THR A 56 9.46 8.95 3.93
CA THR A 56 9.16 7.61 4.42
C THR A 56 10.43 6.84 4.78
N THR A 57 10.51 6.30 5.99
CA THR A 57 11.67 5.50 6.45
C THR A 57 11.48 4.00 6.25
N LYS A 58 10.27 3.50 6.47
CA LYS A 58 9.85 2.12 6.21
C LYS A 58 8.60 2.11 5.33
N VAL A 59 7.44 2.37 5.92
CA VAL A 59 6.15 2.42 5.24
C VAL A 59 5.30 3.53 5.84
N SER A 60 5.01 4.54 5.03
CA SER A 60 4.06 5.60 5.36
C SER A 60 2.65 5.17 5.03
N ILE A 61 1.68 5.62 5.83
CA ILE A 61 0.28 5.24 5.66
C ILE A 61 -0.70 6.38 5.98
N TRP A 62 -1.81 6.45 5.26
CA TRP A 62 -2.79 7.54 5.36
C TRP A 62 -4.23 7.10 4.99
N PRO A 63 -5.24 7.94 5.24
CA PRO A 63 -6.63 7.72 4.83
C PRO A 63 -6.81 7.71 3.31
N VAL A 64 -7.76 6.92 2.82
CA VAL A 64 -8.15 6.91 1.40
C VAL A 64 -9.64 7.21 1.29
N GLY A 65 -9.98 8.24 0.52
CA GLY A 65 -11.36 8.64 0.26
C GLY A 65 -12.06 7.69 -0.72
N LEU A 66 -13.38 7.55 -0.59
CA LEU A 66 -14.26 6.78 -1.49
C LEU A 66 -13.84 5.32 -1.71
N ALA A 67 -13.11 4.73 -0.76
CA ALA A 67 -12.64 3.36 -0.78
C ALA A 67 -13.48 2.44 0.10
N ALA A 68 -13.41 1.12 -0.16
CA ALA A 68 -14.09 0.06 0.60
C ALA A 68 -15.60 0.27 0.85
N ASN A 69 -16.30 0.94 -0.09
CA ASN A 69 -17.72 1.31 0.04
C ASN A 69 -18.02 2.23 1.25
N LEU A 70 -17.04 3.05 1.64
CA LEU A 70 -17.14 4.07 2.68
C LEU A 70 -16.83 5.45 2.09
N ARG A 71 -17.14 6.52 2.84
CA ARG A 71 -16.68 7.87 2.47
C ARG A 71 -15.16 7.97 2.52
N TYR A 72 -14.56 7.22 3.44
CA TYR A 72 -13.13 7.00 3.55
C TYR A 72 -12.88 5.71 4.34
N GLU A 73 -11.74 5.09 4.12
CA GLU A 73 -11.12 4.20 5.09
C GLU A 73 -9.85 4.82 5.63
N ARG A 74 -9.44 4.44 6.85
CA ARG A 74 -8.22 5.00 7.45
C ARG A 74 -7.57 4.06 8.46
N PRO A 75 -6.25 4.20 8.68
CA PRO A 75 -5.61 3.67 9.88
C PRO A 75 -6.22 4.31 11.13
N LYS A 76 -6.42 3.51 12.18
CA LYS A 76 -6.69 4.01 13.54
C LYS A 76 -5.35 4.31 14.19
N VAL A 77 -5.18 5.53 14.67
CA VAL A 77 -3.95 6.01 15.28
C VAL A 77 -4.21 6.37 16.74
N THR A 78 -3.39 5.83 17.65
CA THR A 78 -3.40 6.14 19.07
C THR A 78 -1.97 6.44 19.50
N ASN A 79 -1.73 7.58 20.15
CA ASN A 79 -0.40 8.00 20.60
C ASN A 79 0.67 7.95 19.48
N GLY A 80 0.29 8.38 18.27
CA GLY A 80 1.17 8.40 17.09
C GLY A 80 1.49 7.02 16.49
N LYS A 81 0.80 5.95 16.92
CA LYS A 81 0.99 4.59 16.40
C LYS A 81 -0.28 4.01 15.83
N VAL A 82 -0.15 3.23 14.75
CA VAL A 82 -1.28 2.50 14.17
C VAL A 82 -1.68 1.38 15.10
N THR A 83 -2.97 1.34 15.48
CA THR A 83 -3.54 0.33 16.37
C THR A 83 -4.60 -0.54 15.70
N GLY A 84 -4.95 -0.23 14.45
CA GLY A 84 -5.90 -1.00 13.66
C GLY A 84 -6.46 -0.18 12.50
N TRP A 85 -7.66 -0.54 12.05
CA TRP A 85 -8.23 -0.03 10.81
C TRP A 85 -9.68 0.42 11.00
N TYR A 86 -10.05 1.52 10.34
CA TYR A 86 -11.42 1.91 10.07
C TYR A 86 -11.71 1.58 8.61
N THR A 87 -12.29 0.41 8.36
CA THR A 87 -12.69 -0.06 7.03
C THR A 87 -13.89 -1.01 7.18
N HIS A 88 -14.73 -1.10 6.14
CA HIS A 88 -15.86 -2.02 6.11
C HIS A 88 -15.43 -3.41 5.63
N PHE A 89 -14.49 -3.47 4.68
CA PHE A 89 -14.12 -4.70 4.02
C PHE A 89 -12.95 -5.41 4.73
N LYS A 90 -13.24 -6.57 5.32
CA LYS A 90 -12.26 -7.45 6.01
C LYS A 90 -11.32 -6.66 6.94
N PRO A 91 -11.83 -6.06 8.02
CA PRO A 91 -11.03 -5.22 8.93
C PRO A 91 -9.94 -5.99 9.70
N ASN A 92 -10.04 -7.32 9.78
CA ASN A 92 -9.08 -8.18 10.46
C ASN A 92 -7.85 -8.55 9.59
N ARG A 93 -7.72 -7.96 8.39
CA ARG A 93 -6.50 -8.11 7.58
C ARG A 93 -5.32 -7.47 8.34
N PRO A 94 -4.11 -8.06 8.28
CA PRO A 94 -2.91 -7.46 8.85
C PRO A 94 -2.74 -5.98 8.45
N PHE A 95 -2.93 -5.69 7.16
CA PHE A 95 -2.94 -4.34 6.63
C PHE A 95 -4.24 -4.07 5.86
N ALA A 96 -5.24 -3.52 6.55
CA ALA A 96 -6.55 -3.25 5.96
C ALA A 96 -6.60 -1.81 5.39
N THR A 97 -5.83 -1.61 4.32
CA THR A 97 -5.72 -0.38 3.52
C THR A 97 -5.84 -0.70 2.03
N ASP A 98 -6.25 0.29 1.26
CA ASP A 98 -6.23 0.34 -0.20
C ASP A 98 -4.80 0.59 -0.71
N MET A 99 -4.56 0.26 -1.99
CA MET A 99 -3.28 0.44 -2.69
C MET A 99 -2.80 1.89 -2.65
N ALA A 100 -3.73 2.85 -2.76
CA ALA A 100 -3.42 4.28 -2.74
C ALA A 100 -3.07 4.81 -1.34
N GLY A 101 -3.23 4.00 -0.28
CA GLY A 101 -3.13 4.42 1.12
C GLY A 101 -1.74 4.33 1.74
N PHE A 102 -0.73 3.86 1.02
CA PHE A 102 0.61 3.67 1.57
C PHE A 102 1.71 3.94 0.54
N ALA A 103 2.91 4.25 1.04
CA ALA A 103 4.14 4.25 0.25
C ALA A 103 5.27 3.56 1.01
N ILE A 104 6.27 3.05 0.28
CA ILE A 104 7.32 2.18 0.81
C ILE A 104 8.69 2.79 0.51
N ASN A 105 9.57 2.81 1.49
CA ASN A 105 10.96 3.23 1.28
C ASN A 105 11.65 2.30 0.25
N LEU A 106 12.38 2.88 -0.71
CA LEU A 106 13.07 2.13 -1.77
C LEU A 106 14.07 1.11 -1.22
N ASN A 107 14.75 1.42 -0.12
CA ASN A 107 15.69 0.48 0.52
C ASN A 107 14.97 -0.74 1.08
N LEU A 108 13.74 -0.57 1.57
CA LEU A 108 12.93 -1.69 2.04
C LEU A 108 12.50 -2.59 0.85
N ILE A 109 12.26 -2.02 -0.34
CA ILE A 109 12.02 -2.77 -1.58
C ILE A 109 13.23 -3.63 -1.99
N HIS A 110 14.44 -3.10 -1.83
CA HIS A 110 15.70 -3.83 -2.07
C HIS A 110 15.96 -4.93 -1.04
N GLN A 111 15.73 -4.65 0.25
CA GLN A 111 15.90 -5.63 1.33
C GLN A 111 14.99 -6.86 1.20
N HIS A 112 13.85 -6.69 0.51
CA HIS A 112 12.89 -7.75 0.25
C HIS A 112 12.74 -7.98 -1.27
N SER A 113 13.80 -8.46 -1.92
CA SER A 113 13.85 -8.70 -3.38
C SER A 113 12.75 -9.62 -3.90
N GLU A 114 12.27 -10.54 -3.06
CA GLU A 114 11.23 -11.50 -3.42
C GLU A 114 9.80 -10.96 -3.23
N ALA A 115 9.63 -9.78 -2.61
CA ALA A 115 8.32 -9.20 -2.38
C ALA A 115 7.67 -8.79 -3.71
N LYS A 116 6.61 -9.48 -4.12
CA LYS A 116 5.85 -9.22 -5.33
C LYS A 116 4.35 -9.36 -5.08
N PHE A 117 3.55 -8.67 -5.88
CA PHE A 117 2.11 -8.90 -5.91
C PHE A 117 1.80 -10.27 -6.52
N SER A 118 0.93 -11.03 -5.87
CA SER A 118 0.42 -12.29 -6.41
C SER A 118 -0.83 -12.04 -7.27
N ASN A 119 -1.19 -12.96 -8.17
CA ASN A 119 -2.49 -13.03 -8.84
C ASN A 119 -3.47 -14.02 -8.15
N THR A 120 -2.98 -14.79 -7.18
CA THR A 120 -3.73 -15.85 -6.50
C THR A 120 -3.91 -15.48 -5.03
N PHE A 121 -4.95 -14.71 -4.72
CA PHE A 121 -5.30 -14.33 -3.35
C PHE A 121 -6.81 -14.13 -3.21
N ALA A 122 -7.32 -14.15 -1.98
CA ALA A 122 -8.72 -13.85 -1.72
C ALA A 122 -9.02 -12.37 -2.04
N ALA A 123 -10.09 -12.09 -2.78
CA ALA A 123 -10.46 -10.73 -3.20
C ALA A 123 -10.30 -9.67 -2.08
N GLY A 124 -9.67 -8.54 -2.42
CA GLY A 124 -9.36 -7.42 -1.52
C GLY A 124 -8.32 -7.72 -0.43
N CYS A 125 -7.42 -8.68 -0.64
CA CYS A 125 -6.27 -8.94 0.23
C CYS A 125 -4.92 -8.63 -0.42
N GLN A 126 -4.89 -8.03 -1.60
CA GLN A 126 -3.65 -7.87 -2.38
C GLN A 126 -2.60 -7.06 -1.63
N GLU A 127 -3.00 -5.90 -1.15
CA GLU A 127 -2.22 -4.92 -0.41
C GLU A 127 -1.68 -5.56 0.85
N SER A 128 -2.57 -6.19 1.62
CA SER A 128 -2.21 -6.87 2.86
C SER A 128 -1.23 -8.01 2.65
N THR A 129 -1.40 -8.81 1.59
CA THR A 129 -0.49 -9.91 1.27
C THR A 129 0.88 -9.35 0.89
N PHE A 130 0.93 -8.33 0.05
CA PHE A 130 2.17 -7.70 -0.36
C PHE A 130 2.92 -7.06 0.82
N LEU A 131 2.25 -6.26 1.65
CA LEU A 131 2.84 -5.60 2.82
C LEU A 131 3.37 -6.60 3.87
N THR A 132 2.74 -7.77 3.98
CA THR A 132 3.22 -8.84 4.89
C THR A 132 4.57 -9.40 4.47
N LEU A 133 4.95 -9.34 3.18
CA LEU A 133 6.25 -9.85 2.69
C LEU A 133 7.45 -9.04 3.19
N PHE A 134 7.21 -7.84 3.73
CA PHE A 134 8.23 -6.97 4.30
C PHE A 134 8.48 -7.22 5.80
N ASN A 135 7.86 -8.25 6.39
CA ASN A 135 7.97 -8.59 7.82
C ASN A 135 7.68 -7.40 8.75
N LEU A 136 6.72 -6.56 8.36
CA LEU A 136 6.33 -5.36 9.09
C LEU A 136 5.32 -5.68 10.19
N THR A 137 5.34 -4.87 11.24
CA THR A 137 4.29 -4.78 12.25
C THR A 137 3.55 -3.44 12.14
N LEU A 138 2.41 -3.29 12.80
CA LEU A 138 1.71 -2.00 12.86
C LEU A 138 2.58 -0.87 13.46
N ASN A 139 3.58 -1.22 14.30
CA ASN A 139 4.48 -0.24 14.92
C ASN A 139 5.51 0.35 13.95
N ASP A 140 5.76 -0.35 12.82
CA ASP A 140 6.65 0.06 11.75
C ASP A 140 5.97 1.01 10.76
N LEU A 141 4.64 1.12 10.82
CA LEU A 141 3.89 2.06 10.00
C LEU A 141 4.06 3.49 10.52
N GLU A 142 4.22 4.41 9.59
CA GLU A 142 4.38 5.84 9.84
C GLU A 142 3.08 6.58 9.45
N PRO A 143 2.21 6.94 10.42
CA PRO A 143 1.01 7.70 10.13
C PRO A 143 1.35 9.06 9.51
N LYS A 144 0.78 9.35 8.34
CA LYS A 144 0.85 10.65 7.65
C LYS A 144 -0.51 11.34 7.66
N ALA A 145 -0.66 12.43 6.91
CA ALA A 145 -1.92 13.17 6.75
C ALA A 145 -2.54 13.52 8.12
N ASN A 146 -1.74 14.24 8.92
CA ASN A 146 -2.10 14.66 10.28
C ASN A 146 -2.61 13.50 11.16
N MET A 147 -1.77 12.48 11.37
CA MET A 147 -2.10 11.28 12.16
C MET A 147 -3.35 10.53 11.63
N CYS A 148 -3.44 10.45 10.31
CA CYS A 148 -4.55 9.84 9.58
C CYS A 148 -5.91 10.47 9.90
N SER A 149 -5.96 11.81 9.96
CA SER A 149 -7.19 12.58 10.16
C SER A 149 -7.59 13.46 8.97
N GLU A 150 -6.74 13.52 7.93
CA GLU A 150 -6.95 14.27 6.68
C GLU A 150 -6.97 13.34 5.46
#